data_AF-A0A7C8ZVA1-F1
#
_entry.id   AF-A0A7C8ZVA1-F1
#
_cell.length_a   1.000
_cell.length_b   1.000
_cell.length_c   1.000
_cell.angle_alpha   90.00
_cell.angle_beta   90.00
_cell.angle_gamma   90.00
#
_symmetry.space_group_name_H-M   'P 1'
#
loop_
_entity.id
_entity.type
_entity.pdbx_description
1 polymer ?
#
loop_
_entity_poly.entity_id
_entity_poly.type
_entity_poly.pdbx_seq_one_letter_code
_entity_poly.pdbx_strand_id
1 'polypeptide(L)'
;MNQHGFLASSSEVGDKYRCFIYGEGEKNTQWVFGAPPRYDVVNKLFEQGRTKVWPPGSLEEKVQNLVKTMEMELFHKSNPEDYKTIDPKRFTFIVNAKETAESAHVTFRTAFPRGFAFEVVQLYSGPPVIAYKFRHWAYMEGPF
;
A
#
# COMPACT_ATOMS: atom_id res chain seq x y z
N MET A 1 -34.38 -35.18 -1.09
CA MET A 1 -33.34 -34.65 -0.19
C MET A 1 -32.10 -34.37 -1.01
N ASN A 2 -31.93 -33.14 -1.49
CA ASN A 2 -30.68 -32.70 -2.11
C ASN A 2 -30.19 -31.51 -1.30
N GLN A 3 -29.09 -31.72 -0.57
CA GLN A 3 -28.44 -30.68 0.21
C GLN A 3 -27.65 -29.80 -0.75
N HIS A 4 -28.09 -28.55 -0.94
CA HIS A 4 -27.27 -27.52 -1.55
C HIS A 4 -26.22 -27.08 -0.52
N GLY A 5 -25.03 -27.67 -0.62
CA GLY A 5 -23.83 -27.13 0.01
C GLY A 5 -23.53 -25.77 -0.62
N PHE A 6 -23.70 -24.72 0.18
CA PHE A 6 -23.29 -23.37 -0.15
C PHE A 6 -21.75 -23.39 -0.29
N LEU A 7 -21.24 -23.32 -1.52
CA LEU A 7 -19.83 -23.06 -1.75
C LEU A 7 -19.56 -21.63 -1.28
N ALA A 8 -18.98 -21.50 -0.08
CA ALA A 8 -18.32 -20.28 0.33
C ALA A 8 -17.25 -19.98 -0.74
N SER A 9 -17.47 -18.93 -1.52
CA SER A 9 -16.43 -18.34 -2.36
C SER A 9 -15.33 -17.85 -1.42
N SER A 10 -14.27 -18.64 -1.27
CA SER A 10 -13.02 -18.17 -0.69
C SER A 10 -12.51 -17.09 -1.64
N SER A 11 -12.69 -15.83 -1.27
CA SER A 11 -12.12 -14.71 -2.00
C SER A 11 -10.60 -14.69 -1.78
N GLU A 12 -9.88 -15.64 -2.38
CA GLU A 12 -8.43 -15.59 -2.61
C GLU A 12 -8.11 -14.66 -3.78
N VAL A 13 -8.80 -13.53 -3.88
CA VAL A 13 -8.41 -12.48 -4.81
C VAL A 13 -7.47 -11.58 -4.02
N GLY A 14 -6.16 -11.86 -4.12
CA GLY A 14 -5.13 -11.00 -3.55
C GLY A 14 -5.23 -9.56 -4.05
N ASP A 15 -4.57 -8.62 -3.37
CA ASP A 15 -4.53 -7.23 -3.82
C ASP A 15 -3.76 -7.11 -5.14
N LYS A 16 -4.35 -6.44 -6.13
CA LYS A 16 -3.74 -6.29 -7.47
C LYS A 16 -2.54 -5.34 -7.50
N TYR A 17 -2.50 -4.37 -6.60
CA TYR A 17 -1.51 -3.29 -6.62
C TYR A 17 -0.40 -3.46 -5.60
N ARG A 18 -0.58 -4.36 -4.63
CA ARG A 18 0.33 -4.57 -3.52
C ARG A 18 0.68 -6.03 -3.38
N CYS A 19 1.98 -6.30 -3.38
CA CYS A 19 2.50 -7.60 -3.03
C CYS A 19 2.61 -7.74 -1.51
N PHE A 20 2.90 -8.95 -1.03
CA PHE A 20 3.28 -9.21 0.37
C PHE A 20 2.21 -8.83 1.41
N ILE A 21 0.93 -8.89 1.02
CA ILE A 21 -0.22 -8.81 1.94
C ILE A 21 -0.67 -10.22 2.36
N TYR A 22 -0.72 -11.14 1.39
CA TYR A 22 -1.15 -12.52 1.57
C TYR A 22 -0.09 -13.47 1.00
N GLY A 23 -0.12 -14.73 1.44
CA GLY A 23 0.80 -15.77 0.97
C GLY A 23 1.46 -16.53 2.12
N GLU A 24 2.17 -17.60 1.78
CA GLU A 24 2.92 -18.42 2.74
C GLU A 24 3.96 -17.59 3.51
N GLY A 25 4.62 -16.65 2.84
CA GLY A 25 5.65 -15.79 3.42
C GLY A 25 5.12 -14.67 4.31
N GLU A 26 3.80 -14.61 4.53
CA GLU A 26 3.07 -13.55 5.23
C GLU A 26 2.25 -14.12 6.39
N LYS A 27 2.21 -15.46 6.55
CA LYS A 27 1.46 -16.15 7.62
C LYS A 27 1.84 -15.70 9.03
N ASN A 28 3.11 -15.35 9.21
CA ASN A 28 3.67 -14.94 10.50
C ASN A 28 3.92 -13.43 10.59
N THR A 29 3.45 -12.66 9.60
CA THR A 29 3.63 -11.20 9.60
C THR A 29 2.92 -10.59 10.79
N GLN A 30 3.63 -9.71 11.49
CA GLN A 30 3.06 -8.94 12.59
C GLN A 30 2.40 -7.67 12.04
N TRP A 31 1.08 -7.64 12.09
CA TRP A 31 0.27 -6.51 11.63
C TRP A 31 -0.05 -5.57 12.78
N VAL A 32 0.05 -4.26 12.54
CA VAL A 32 -0.26 -3.20 13.53
C VAL A 32 -1.66 -3.36 14.12
N PHE A 33 -2.64 -3.79 13.31
CA PHE A 33 -4.03 -4.00 13.74
C PHE A 33 -4.42 -5.47 13.86
N GLY A 34 -3.43 -6.37 14.01
CA GLY A 34 -3.65 -7.80 14.20
C GLY A 34 -4.09 -8.59 12.96
N ALA A 35 -4.34 -7.92 11.83
CA ALA A 35 -4.71 -8.55 10.57
C ALA A 35 -4.18 -7.77 9.35
N PRO A 36 -4.03 -8.42 8.18
CA PRO A 36 -3.69 -7.74 6.94
C PRO A 36 -4.68 -6.61 6.60
N PRO A 37 -4.21 -5.46 6.10
CA PRO A 37 -5.09 -4.37 5.71
C PRO A 37 -5.95 -4.71 4.49
N ARG A 38 -7.17 -4.19 4.47
CA ARG A 38 -8.08 -4.28 3.32
C ARG A 38 -8.01 -3.00 2.50
N TYR A 39 -7.75 -3.14 1.19
CA TYR A 39 -7.61 -2.02 0.27
C TYR A 39 -8.78 -1.85 -0.71
N ASP A 40 -9.90 -2.58 -0.55
CA ASP A 40 -11.05 -2.55 -1.46
C ASP A 40 -11.53 -1.11 -1.78
N VAL A 41 -11.68 -0.29 -0.73
CA VAL A 41 -12.14 1.11 -0.84
C VAL A 41 -11.10 1.98 -1.54
N VAL A 42 -9.82 1.83 -1.17
CA VAL A 42 -8.71 2.58 -1.75
C VAL A 42 -8.50 2.21 -3.23
N ASN A 43 -8.63 0.93 -3.56
CA ASN A 43 -8.49 0.43 -4.93
C ASN A 43 -9.63 0.94 -5.82
N LYS A 44 -10.86 0.93 -5.31
CA LYS A 44 -11.99 1.55 -6.01
C LYS A 44 -11.76 3.04 -6.25
N LEU A 45 -11.31 3.78 -5.23
CA LEU A 45 -10.98 5.21 -5.34
C LEU A 45 -9.86 5.46 -6.35
N PHE A 46 -8.82 4.62 -6.35
CA PHE A 46 -7.73 4.67 -7.30
C PHE A 46 -8.22 4.46 -8.73
N GLU A 47 -9.02 3.43 -8.98
CA GLU A 47 -9.55 3.11 -10.32
C GLU A 47 -10.48 4.20 -10.86
N GLN A 48 -11.28 4.82 -9.99
CA GLN A 48 -12.15 5.93 -10.38
C GLN A 48 -11.38 7.21 -10.73
N GLY A 49 -10.25 7.45 -10.06
CA GLY A 49 -9.51 8.71 -10.20
C GLY A 49 -8.31 8.65 -11.14
N ARG A 50 -7.73 7.46 -11.40
CA ARG A 50 -6.48 7.32 -12.14
C ARG A 50 -6.52 7.92 -13.54
N THR A 51 -5.39 8.44 -13.96
CA THR A 51 -5.15 9.02 -15.29
C THR A 51 -4.18 8.19 -16.12
N LYS A 52 -3.47 7.25 -15.50
CA LYS A 52 -2.49 6.37 -16.13
C LYS A 52 -2.89 4.91 -15.99
N VAL A 53 -2.82 4.21 -17.13
CA VAL A 53 -2.89 2.75 -17.20
C VAL A 53 -1.57 2.30 -17.80
N TRP A 54 -0.71 1.74 -16.95
CA TRP A 54 0.61 1.27 -17.37
C TRP A 54 0.51 -0.10 -18.06
N PRO A 55 1.31 -0.38 -19.11
CA PRO A 55 1.33 -1.70 -19.72
C PRO A 55 1.78 -2.77 -18.71
N PRO A 56 1.18 -3.99 -18.73
CA PRO A 56 1.63 -5.08 -17.87
C PRO A 56 3.12 -5.39 -18.04
N GLY A 57 3.84 -5.50 -16.93
CA GLY A 57 5.28 -5.76 -16.89
C GLY A 57 6.18 -4.55 -17.12
N SER A 58 5.60 -3.38 -17.43
CA SER A 58 6.34 -2.12 -17.61
C SER A 58 7.05 -1.69 -16.32
N LEU A 59 8.05 -0.82 -16.47
CA LEU A 59 8.77 -0.28 -15.33
C LEU A 59 7.86 0.61 -14.49
N GLU A 60 6.97 1.37 -15.11
CA GLU A 60 6.02 2.27 -14.45
C GLU A 60 5.00 1.49 -13.60
N GLU A 61 4.48 0.38 -14.13
CA GLU A 61 3.62 -0.52 -13.34
C GLU A 61 4.36 -1.06 -12.13
N LYS A 62 5.59 -1.57 -12.33
CA LYS A 62 6.43 -2.12 -11.25
C LYS A 62 6.74 -1.06 -10.19
N VAL A 63 7.12 0.15 -10.58
CA VAL A 63 7.43 1.25 -9.66
C VAL A 63 6.18 1.65 -8.88
N GLN A 64 5.03 1.78 -9.54
CA GLN A 64 3.77 2.10 -8.86
C GLN A 64 3.41 1.05 -7.82
N ASN A 65 3.47 -0.23 -8.18
CA ASN A 65 3.12 -1.32 -7.27
C ASN A 65 4.17 -1.46 -6.15
N LEU A 66 5.45 -1.25 -6.44
CA LEU A 66 6.52 -1.24 -5.44
C LEU A 66 6.29 -0.14 -4.39
N VAL A 67 6.00 1.09 -4.81
CA VAL A 67 5.76 2.21 -3.86
C VAL A 67 4.49 1.98 -3.04
N LYS A 68 3.41 1.46 -3.65
CA LYS A 68 2.19 1.08 -2.92
C LYS A 68 2.42 -0.04 -1.91
N THR A 69 3.30 -0.99 -2.24
CA THR A 69 3.69 -2.07 -1.34
C THR A 69 4.57 -1.54 -0.21
N MET A 70 5.54 -0.68 -0.51
CA MET A 70 6.41 -0.05 0.49
C MET A 70 5.61 0.77 1.50
N GLU A 71 4.66 1.58 1.03
CA GLU A 71 3.72 2.32 1.88
C GLU A 71 2.93 1.39 2.80
N MET A 72 2.35 0.31 2.24
CA MET A 72 1.64 -0.68 3.02
C MET A 72 2.51 -1.28 4.13
N GLU A 73 3.74 -1.71 3.81
CA GLU A 73 4.67 -2.28 4.79
C GLU A 73 4.99 -1.29 5.90
N LEU A 74 5.38 -0.06 5.54
CA LEU A 74 5.77 0.99 6.49
C LEU A 74 4.66 1.33 7.51
N PHE A 75 3.39 1.26 7.10
CA PHE A 75 2.27 1.70 7.94
C PHE A 75 1.45 0.57 8.57
N HIS A 76 1.60 -0.67 8.10
CA HIS A 76 0.75 -1.78 8.55
C HIS A 76 1.52 -2.95 9.13
N LYS A 77 2.82 -3.11 8.83
CA LYS A 77 3.66 -4.15 9.46
C LYS A 77 4.36 -3.53 10.66
N SER A 78 4.24 -4.16 11.83
CA SER A 78 4.85 -3.65 13.06
C SER A 78 6.30 -4.08 13.24
N ASN A 79 6.72 -5.17 12.58
CA ASN A 79 8.08 -5.68 12.63
C ASN A 79 8.85 -5.33 11.34
N PRO A 80 9.91 -4.50 11.41
CA PRO A 80 10.71 -4.14 10.23
C PRO A 80 11.38 -5.33 9.53
N GLU A 81 11.64 -6.44 10.23
CA GLU A 81 12.21 -7.65 9.60
C GLU A 81 11.22 -8.37 8.68
N ASP A 82 9.92 -8.03 8.76
CA ASP A 82 8.90 -8.54 7.83
C ASP A 82 8.86 -7.75 6.51
N TYR A 83 9.65 -6.68 6.38
CA TYR A 83 9.67 -5.81 5.21
C TYR A 83 10.43 -6.48 4.06
N LYS A 84 9.86 -6.41 2.85
CA LYS A 84 10.44 -7.01 1.64
C LYS A 84 10.80 -5.95 0.59
N THR A 85 10.28 -4.74 0.72
CA THR A 85 10.54 -3.64 -0.23
C THR A 85 11.70 -2.75 0.17
N ILE A 86 12.10 -2.75 1.44
CA ILE A 86 13.20 -1.93 1.97
C ILE A 86 14.12 -2.76 2.86
N ASP A 87 15.40 -2.41 2.87
CA ASP A 87 16.36 -2.93 3.85
C ASP A 87 16.24 -2.07 5.13
N PRO A 88 15.69 -2.62 6.24
CA PRO A 88 15.44 -1.84 7.45
C PRO A 88 16.74 -1.32 8.10
N LYS A 89 17.90 -1.90 7.77
CA LYS A 89 19.20 -1.45 8.30
C LYS A 89 19.79 -0.27 7.53
N ARG A 90 19.32 -0.02 6.32
CA ARG A 90 19.83 1.06 5.43
C ARG A 90 18.79 2.14 5.14
N PHE A 91 17.52 1.87 5.44
CA PHE A 91 16.44 2.81 5.20
C PHE A 91 16.40 3.89 6.27
N THR A 92 16.30 5.15 5.84
CA THR A 92 16.12 6.30 6.71
C THR A 92 14.87 7.07 6.28
N PHE A 93 13.95 7.29 7.22
CA PHE A 93 12.76 8.10 7.02
C PHE A 93 12.90 9.42 7.80
N ILE A 94 12.85 10.54 7.08
CA ILE A 94 13.01 11.87 7.67
C ILE A 94 11.70 12.64 7.46
N VAL A 95 11.17 13.17 8.55
CA VAL A 95 10.01 14.06 8.58
C VAL A 95 10.44 15.46 8.99
N ASN A 96 9.63 16.47 8.66
CA ASN A 96 9.98 17.86 8.92
C ASN A 96 9.95 18.19 10.43
N ALA A 97 11.09 18.72 10.92
CA ALA A 97 11.41 19.43 12.17
C ALA A 97 10.64 19.14 13.47
N LYS A 98 9.30 19.13 13.47
CA LYS A 98 8.46 18.97 14.67
C LYS A 98 7.75 17.62 14.75
N GLU A 99 7.67 16.89 13.65
CA GLU A 99 7.01 15.58 13.61
C GLU A 99 8.03 14.44 13.81
N THR A 100 7.53 13.31 14.26
CA THR A 100 8.19 12.00 14.21
C THR A 100 7.49 11.15 13.15
N ALA A 101 8.12 10.05 12.70
CA ALA A 101 7.45 9.11 11.81
C ALA A 101 6.10 8.64 12.38
N GLU A 102 6.05 8.41 13.69
CA GLU A 102 4.86 7.98 14.42
C GLU A 102 3.78 9.06 14.48
N SER A 103 4.13 10.31 14.85
CA SER A 103 3.14 11.40 14.90
C SER A 103 2.63 11.80 13.52
N ALA A 104 3.48 11.77 12.50
CA ALA A 104 3.08 11.94 11.11
C ALA A 104 2.14 10.81 10.66
N HIS A 105 2.43 9.57 11.03
CA HIS A 105 1.58 8.40 10.74
C HIS A 105 0.19 8.54 11.37
N VAL A 106 0.14 8.86 12.67
CA VAL A 106 -1.11 9.09 13.39
C VAL A 106 -1.91 10.20 12.71
N THR A 107 -1.31 11.38 12.53
CA THR A 107 -1.96 12.55 11.92
C THR A 107 -2.52 12.23 10.53
N PHE A 108 -1.74 11.52 9.71
CA PHE A 108 -2.13 11.21 8.34
C PHE A 108 -3.28 10.20 8.28
N ARG A 109 -3.25 9.15 9.12
CA ARG A 109 -4.35 8.17 9.21
C ARG A 109 -5.62 8.75 9.80
N THR A 110 -5.49 9.68 10.76
CA THR A 110 -6.66 10.35 11.31
C THR A 110 -7.30 11.25 10.27
N ALA A 111 -6.53 12.02 9.50
CA ALA A 111 -7.04 12.91 8.45
C ALA A 111 -7.75 12.16 7.31
N PHE A 112 -7.24 10.97 6.95
CA PHE A 112 -7.76 10.12 5.87
C PHE A 112 -8.18 8.73 6.39
N PRO A 113 -9.30 8.63 7.14
CA PRO A 113 -9.67 7.38 7.82
C PRO A 113 -9.98 6.23 6.86
N ARG A 114 -10.29 6.53 5.59
CA ARG A 114 -10.53 5.53 4.52
C ARG A 114 -9.27 5.17 3.73
N GLY A 115 -8.12 5.72 4.10
CA GLY A 115 -6.90 5.69 3.31
C GLY A 115 -6.93 6.65 2.11
N PHE A 116 -5.91 6.54 1.26
CA PHE A 116 -5.70 7.41 0.11
C PHE A 116 -5.27 6.60 -1.11
N ALA A 117 -5.65 7.08 -2.29
CA ALA A 117 -5.15 6.57 -3.55
C ALA A 117 -3.81 7.23 -3.88
N PHE A 118 -2.87 6.45 -4.43
CA PHE A 118 -1.57 6.91 -4.90
C PHE A 118 -1.38 6.52 -6.36
N GLU A 119 -0.94 7.46 -7.19
CA GLU A 119 -0.67 7.24 -8.61
C GLU A 119 0.71 7.76 -8.99
N VAL A 120 1.50 6.91 -9.65
CA VAL A 120 2.69 7.35 -10.39
C VAL A 120 2.21 7.95 -11.71
N VAL A 121 2.53 9.21 -11.95
CA VAL A 121 2.08 9.98 -13.11
C VAL A 121 3.12 9.97 -14.23
N GLN A 122 4.41 9.96 -13.86
CA GLN A 122 5.51 9.99 -14.82
C GLN A 122 6.77 9.41 -14.18
N LEU A 123 7.54 8.65 -14.96
CA LEU A 123 8.86 8.19 -14.60
C LEU A 123 9.92 9.08 -15.29
N TYR A 124 10.94 9.47 -14.55
CA TYR A 124 12.04 10.32 -15.04
C TYR A 124 13.34 9.53 -15.27
N SER A 125 13.52 8.42 -14.56
CA SER A 125 14.72 7.58 -14.68
C SER A 125 14.42 6.12 -14.35
N GLY A 126 15.31 5.23 -14.82
CA GLY A 126 15.28 3.80 -14.51
C GLY A 126 16.34 3.38 -13.47
N PRO A 127 16.38 2.08 -13.11
CA PRO A 127 17.36 1.55 -12.16
C PRO A 127 18.82 1.92 -12.51
N PRO A 128 19.71 2.10 -11.51
CA PRO A 128 19.48 1.83 -10.08
C PRO A 128 18.82 2.98 -9.31
N VAL A 129 18.69 4.17 -9.90
CA VAL A 129 18.11 5.35 -9.25
C VAL A 129 16.86 5.77 -9.99
N ILE A 130 15.70 5.56 -9.36
CA ILE A 130 14.40 5.86 -9.93
C ILE A 130 13.88 7.19 -9.39
N ALA A 131 13.63 8.15 -10.28
CA ALA A 131 12.93 9.39 -10.00
C ALA A 131 11.57 9.35 -10.71
N TYR A 132 10.52 9.78 -10.02
CA TYR A 132 9.16 9.77 -10.56
C TYR A 132 8.34 10.94 -10.01
N LYS A 133 7.30 11.34 -10.75
CA LYS A 133 6.25 12.24 -10.30
C LYS A 133 5.04 11.43 -9.89
N PHE A 134 4.46 11.78 -8.74
CA PHE A 134 3.26 11.15 -8.23
C PHE A 134 2.17 12.17 -7.91
N ARG A 135 0.97 11.67 -7.69
CA ARG A 135 -0.12 12.37 -7.01
C ARG A 135 -0.85 11.42 -6.08
N HIS A 136 -1.51 11.96 -5.07
CA HIS A 136 -2.37 11.20 -4.18
C HIS A 136 -3.67 11.97 -3.92
N TRP A 137 -4.74 11.25 -3.57
CA TRP A 137 -6.02 11.85 -3.24
C TRP A 137 -6.81 10.98 -2.27
N ALA A 138 -7.65 11.62 -1.46
CA ALA A 138 -8.44 10.99 -0.41
C ALA A 138 -9.67 11.84 -0.06
N TYR A 139 -10.58 11.27 0.72
CA TYR A 139 -11.64 12.01 1.39
C TYR A 139 -11.11 12.53 2.72
N MET A 140 -11.04 13.86 2.87
CA MET A 140 -10.65 14.51 4.12
C MET A 140 -11.86 14.54 5.05
N GLU A 141 -12.00 13.50 5.88
CA GLU A 141 -13.14 13.30 6.78
C GLU A 141 -12.71 13.28 8.25
N GLY A 142 -11.40 13.29 8.50
CA GLY A 142 -10.83 13.33 9.83
C GLY A 142 -10.56 14.74 10.35
N PRO A 143 -10.21 14.85 11.66
CA PRO A 143 -9.75 16.11 12.24
C PRO A 143 -8.37 16.51 11.70
N PHE A 144 -8.12 17.82 11.61
CA PHE A 144 -6.82 18.43 11.30
C PHE A 144 -6.57 19.61 12.25
#